data_AF-A0A2N8PF12-F1
#
_entry.id   AF-A0A2N8PF12-F1
#
_cell.length_a   1.000
_cell.length_b   1.000
_cell.length_c   1.000
_cell.angle_alpha   90.00
_cell.angle_beta   90.00
_cell.angle_gamma   90.00
#
_symmetry.space_group_name_H-M   'P 1'
#
loop_
_entity.id
_entity.type
_entity.pdbx_description
1 polymer ?
#
loop_
_entity_poly.entity_id
_entity_poly.type
_entity_poly.pdbx_seq_one_letter_code
_entity_poly.pdbx_strand_id
1 'polypeptide(L)'
;MGKTGVGRALARRYDVPVVEVDDIVEALLAVTLPEHLPEVHFWRTHPEAARQAPESVVERQIAIAEALAPAIEAVMTNHVGTDTPVILEGDYLLPGPATPSGPVRAVFLHEDDEAQVTANYLRREPEAGPQRHRARVSVLYGRWLAARARTAGVSVVAPRPWEDLTGRVAEAMGV
;
A
#
# COMPACT_ATOMS: atom_id res chain seq x y z
N MET A 1 -3.05 -7.88 -6.19
CA MET A 1 -2.17 -8.46 -5.14
C MET A 1 -3.01 -8.56 -3.90
N GLY A 2 -3.10 -9.73 -3.25
CA GLY A 2 -4.13 -10.06 -2.25
C GLY A 2 -4.20 -9.24 -0.95
N LYS A 3 -3.73 -7.98 -0.92
CA LYS A 3 -3.70 -7.08 0.25
C LYS A 3 -5.05 -6.97 0.94
N THR A 4 -6.08 -6.48 0.23
CA THR A 4 -7.46 -6.37 0.76
C THR A 4 -8.01 -7.71 1.26
N GLY A 5 -7.70 -8.81 0.58
CA GLY A 5 -8.11 -10.15 1.02
C GLY A 5 -7.46 -10.56 2.35
N VAL A 6 -6.15 -10.35 2.46
CA VAL A 6 -5.36 -10.61 3.68
C VAL A 6 -5.79 -9.69 4.81
N GLY A 7 -5.89 -8.38 4.56
CA GLY A 7 -6.30 -7.39 5.57
C GLY A 7 -7.66 -7.73 6.17
N ARG A 8 -8.65 -8.05 5.33
CA ARG A 8 -9.98 -8.51 5.79
C ARG A 8 -9.93 -9.85 6.54
N ALA A 9 -9.07 -10.77 6.14
CA ALA A 9 -8.94 -12.06 6.83
C ALA A 9 -8.30 -11.92 8.21
N LEU A 10 -7.24 -11.12 8.32
CA LEU A 10 -6.58 -10.80 9.59
C LEU A 10 -7.52 -10.01 10.52
N ALA A 11 -8.26 -9.04 9.99
CA ALA A 11 -9.24 -8.26 10.75
C ALA A 11 -10.29 -9.17 11.41
N ARG A 12 -10.83 -10.12 10.66
CA ARG A 12 -11.74 -11.14 11.21
C ARG A 12 -11.07 -12.06 12.22
N ARG A 13 -9.80 -12.44 12.01
CA ARG A 13 -9.07 -13.32 12.91
C ARG A 13 -8.81 -12.67 14.27
N TYR A 14 -8.48 -11.39 14.28
CA TYR A 14 -8.13 -10.65 15.50
C TYR A 14 -9.27 -9.81 16.07
N ASP A 15 -10.45 -9.82 15.43
CA ASP A 15 -11.62 -9.02 15.80
C ASP A 15 -11.31 -7.51 15.89
N VAL A 16 -10.63 -6.99 14.86
CA VAL A 16 -10.21 -5.58 14.78
C VAL A 16 -10.71 -4.93 13.48
N PRO A 17 -10.95 -3.62 13.46
CA PRO A 17 -11.34 -2.92 12.25
C PRO A 17 -10.20 -2.85 11.21
N VAL A 18 -10.58 -2.62 9.96
CA VAL A 18 -9.66 -2.23 8.88
C VAL A 18 -9.84 -0.74 8.60
N VAL A 19 -8.72 -0.03 8.48
CA VAL A 19 -8.67 1.32 7.93
C VAL A 19 -8.00 1.24 6.57
N GLU A 20 -8.75 1.55 5.51
CA GLU A 20 -8.21 1.62 4.16
C GLU A 20 -7.53 2.99 3.99
N VAL A 21 -6.24 3.01 3.65
CA VAL A 21 -5.47 4.26 3.47
C VAL A 21 -6.06 5.12 2.36
N ASP A 22 -6.72 4.49 1.38
CA ASP A 22 -7.45 5.18 0.31
C ASP A 22 -8.54 6.11 0.88
N ASP A 23 -9.19 5.74 2.00
CA ASP A 23 -10.17 6.60 2.67
C ASP A 23 -9.52 7.84 3.31
N ILE A 24 -8.29 7.72 3.82
CA ILE A 24 -7.50 8.84 4.34
C ILE A 24 -7.15 9.79 3.19
N VAL A 25 -6.74 9.24 2.04
CA VAL A 25 -6.43 10.02 0.84
C VAL A 25 -7.67 10.78 0.36
N GLU A 26 -8.82 10.11 0.25
CA GLU A 26 -10.07 10.77 -0.15
C GLU A 26 -10.52 11.84 0.85
N ALA A 27 -10.39 11.60 2.15
CA ALA A 27 -10.68 12.58 3.18
C ALA A 27 -9.78 13.83 3.05
N LEU A 28 -8.47 13.65 2.88
CA LEU A 28 -7.52 14.75 2.66
C LEU A 28 -7.86 15.53 1.38
N LEU A 29 -8.15 14.82 0.29
CA LEU A 29 -8.53 15.44 -0.99
C LEU A 29 -9.84 16.25 -0.89
N ALA A 30 -10.74 15.90 0.03
CA ALA A 30 -12.00 16.62 0.24
C ALA A 30 -11.85 17.91 1.06
N VAL A 31 -10.83 17.99 1.93
CA VAL A 31 -10.65 19.14 2.85
C VAL A 31 -9.42 20.00 2.55
N THR A 32 -8.63 19.63 1.54
CA THR A 32 -7.44 20.38 1.10
C THR A 32 -7.60 20.84 -0.35
N LEU A 33 -6.79 21.83 -0.74
CA LEU A 33 -6.68 22.30 -2.11
C LEU A 33 -5.31 21.89 -2.69
N PRO A 34 -5.14 21.85 -4.02
CA PRO A 34 -3.85 21.53 -4.63
C PRO A 34 -2.69 22.41 -4.13
N GLU A 35 -2.93 23.68 -3.83
CA GLU A 35 -1.92 24.59 -3.25
C GLU A 35 -1.52 24.25 -1.81
N HIS A 36 -2.37 23.53 -1.06
CA HIS A 36 -2.09 23.12 0.31
C HIS A 36 -1.34 21.79 0.37
N LEU A 37 -1.68 20.85 -0.53
CA LEU A 37 -1.13 19.50 -0.52
C LEU A 37 -0.90 18.98 -1.96
N PRO A 38 0.04 19.60 -2.70
CA PRO A 38 0.16 19.42 -4.15
C PRO A 38 0.47 17.98 -4.56
N GLU A 39 1.26 17.25 -3.76
CA GLU A 39 1.60 15.86 -4.03
C GLU A 39 0.36 14.98 -4.03
N VAL A 40 -0.50 15.09 -3.01
CA VAL A 40 -1.72 14.26 -2.88
C VAL A 40 -2.73 14.59 -3.99
N HIS A 41 -2.81 15.86 -4.41
CA HIS A 41 -3.66 16.30 -5.52
C HIS A 41 -3.07 16.05 -6.92
N PHE A 42 -1.86 15.51 -7.02
CA PHE A 42 -1.12 15.42 -8.29
C PHE A 42 -1.91 14.71 -9.39
N TRP A 43 -2.52 13.55 -9.11
CA TRP A 43 -3.28 12.80 -10.12
C TRP A 43 -4.58 13.48 -10.55
N ARG A 44 -5.19 14.32 -9.70
CA ARG A 44 -6.38 15.10 -10.05
C ARG A 44 -6.04 16.29 -10.94
N THR A 45 -4.88 16.90 -10.72
CA THR A 45 -4.42 18.09 -11.45
C THR A 45 -3.64 17.76 -12.72
N HIS A 46 -2.99 16.60 -12.77
CA HIS A 46 -2.14 16.13 -13.87
C HIS A 46 -2.49 14.67 -14.25
N PRO A 47 -3.75 14.36 -14.63
CA PRO A 47 -4.16 12.99 -14.94
C PRO A 47 -3.38 12.38 -16.12
N GLU A 48 -2.89 13.21 -17.05
CA GLU A 48 -2.05 12.79 -18.18
C GLU A 48 -0.71 12.20 -17.73
N ALA A 49 -0.20 12.58 -16.56
CA ALA A 49 1.06 12.08 -16.02
C ALA A 49 1.03 10.56 -15.81
N ALA A 50 -0.15 9.96 -15.62
CA ALA A 50 -0.30 8.50 -15.51
C ALA A 50 0.14 7.74 -16.78
N ARG A 51 0.26 8.43 -17.93
CA ARG A 51 0.68 7.88 -19.23
C ARG A 51 2.16 8.11 -19.53
N GLN A 52 2.89 8.79 -18.65
CA GLN A 52 4.34 8.99 -18.79
C GLN A 52 5.09 7.66 -18.63
N ALA A 53 6.42 7.69 -18.83
CA ALA A 53 7.26 6.52 -18.60
C ALA A 53 7.00 5.92 -17.20
N PRO A 54 6.94 4.58 -17.05
CA PRO A 54 6.65 3.93 -15.78
C PRO A 54 7.50 4.43 -14.61
N GLU A 55 8.78 4.71 -14.85
CA GLU A 55 9.73 5.23 -13.87
C GLU A 55 9.30 6.61 -13.34
N SER A 56 8.85 7.51 -14.22
CA SER A 56 8.33 8.82 -13.82
C SER A 56 7.04 8.70 -13.02
N VAL A 57 6.16 7.75 -13.37
CA VAL A 57 4.94 7.48 -12.59
C VAL A 57 5.31 6.97 -11.19
N VAL A 58 6.33 6.13 -11.07
CA VAL A 58 6.84 5.61 -9.78
C VAL A 58 7.40 6.74 -8.92
N GLU A 59 8.18 7.65 -9.48
CA GLU A 59 8.69 8.83 -8.75
C GLU A 59 7.54 9.65 -8.15
N ARG A 60 6.43 9.81 -8.88
CA ARG A 60 5.23 10.49 -8.38
C ARG A 60 4.54 9.71 -7.27
N GLN A 61 4.42 8.38 -7.39
CA GLN A 61 3.87 7.55 -6.32
C GLN A 61 4.71 7.61 -5.05
N ILE A 62 6.04 7.66 -5.17
CA ILE A 62 6.95 7.83 -4.04
C ILE A 62 6.71 9.19 -3.36
N ALA A 63 6.66 10.28 -4.14
CA ALA A 63 6.41 11.62 -3.60
C ALA A 63 5.06 11.69 -2.85
N ILE A 64 4.02 11.05 -3.38
CA ILE A 64 2.71 10.96 -2.71
C ILE A 64 2.82 10.18 -1.40
N ALA A 65 3.50 9.03 -1.41
CA ALA A 65 3.69 8.23 -0.19
C ALA A 65 4.45 8.99 0.90
N GLU A 66 5.49 9.74 0.52
CA GLU A 66 6.25 10.57 1.45
C GLU A 66 5.42 11.74 1.99
N ALA A 67 4.57 12.37 1.16
CA ALA A 67 3.67 13.43 1.59
C ALA A 67 2.54 12.93 2.52
N LEU A 68 2.07 11.68 2.34
CA LEU A 68 1.03 11.06 3.17
C LEU A 68 1.57 10.52 4.50
N ALA A 69 2.87 10.27 4.61
CA ALA A 69 3.47 9.62 5.78
C ALA A 69 3.09 10.29 7.12
N PRO A 70 3.12 11.64 7.28
CA PRO A 70 2.76 12.25 8.56
C PRO A 70 1.30 12.01 8.96
N ALA A 71 0.37 11.99 8.00
CA ALA A 71 -1.04 11.74 8.28
C ALA A 71 -1.27 10.27 8.72
N ILE A 72 -0.62 9.34 8.03
CA ILE A 72 -0.66 7.91 8.35
C ILE A 72 -0.03 7.65 9.74
N GLU A 73 1.12 8.27 10.04
CA GLU A 73 1.80 8.16 11.33
C GLU A 73 0.96 8.74 12.48
N ALA A 74 0.21 9.82 12.25
CA ALA A 74 -0.71 10.37 13.24
C ALA A 74 -1.84 9.38 13.58
N VAL A 75 -2.42 8.71 12.58
CA VAL A 75 -3.42 7.65 12.79
C VAL A 75 -2.84 6.49 13.58
N MET A 76 -1.66 5.98 13.17
CA MET A 76 -0.97 4.90 13.89
C MET A 76 -0.68 5.28 15.35
N THR A 77 -0.12 6.47 15.57
CA THR A 77 0.21 6.98 16.91
C THR A 77 -1.02 7.09 17.80
N ASN A 78 -2.14 7.57 17.26
CA ASN A 78 -3.40 7.63 18.00
C ASN A 78 -3.85 6.24 18.46
N HIS A 79 -3.91 5.26 17.55
CA HIS A 79 -4.34 3.90 17.88
C HIS A 79 -3.42 3.19 18.87
N VAL A 80 -2.10 3.39 18.76
CA VAL A 80 -1.13 2.90 19.74
C VAL A 80 -1.36 3.58 21.11
N GLY A 81 -1.56 4.88 21.13
CA GLY A 81 -1.75 5.65 22.37
C GLY A 81 -3.08 5.36 23.08
N THR A 82 -4.13 4.99 22.35
CA THR A 82 -5.45 4.64 22.90
C THR A 82 -5.67 3.14 23.08
N ASP A 83 -4.64 2.31 22.84
CA ASP A 83 -4.73 0.84 22.87
C ASP A 83 -5.94 0.30 22.09
N THR A 84 -6.17 0.85 20.91
CA THR A 84 -7.30 0.51 20.04
C THR A 84 -6.75 -0.14 18.77
N PRO A 85 -6.55 -1.46 18.73
CA PRO A 85 -5.89 -2.13 17.61
C PRO A 85 -6.69 -2.02 16.32
N VAL A 86 -5.97 -1.89 15.20
CA VAL A 86 -6.53 -1.70 13.86
C VAL A 86 -5.56 -2.27 12.82
N ILE A 87 -6.09 -2.70 11.67
CA ILE A 87 -5.29 -3.05 10.51
C ILE A 87 -5.35 -1.91 9.50
N LEU A 88 -4.21 -1.28 9.21
CA LEU A 88 -4.09 -0.33 8.11
C LEU A 88 -3.69 -1.09 6.84
N GLU A 89 -4.46 -0.90 5.76
CA GLU A 89 -4.19 -1.50 4.45
C GLU A 89 -4.37 -0.46 3.35
N GLY A 90 -3.56 -0.52 2.30
CA GLY A 90 -3.74 0.33 1.13
C GLY A 90 -2.46 0.59 0.37
N ASP A 91 -2.54 1.53 -0.57
CA ASP A 91 -1.36 2.06 -1.23
C ASP A 91 -0.67 3.12 -0.36
N TYR A 92 0.54 3.54 -0.74
CA TYR A 92 1.30 4.62 -0.08
C TYR A 92 1.76 4.40 1.37
N LEU A 93 1.51 3.23 1.97
CA LEU A 93 2.10 2.86 3.27
C LEU A 93 3.63 2.69 3.16
N LEU A 94 4.37 3.50 3.92
CA LEU A 94 5.82 3.36 4.07
C LEU A 94 6.19 2.50 5.28
N PRO A 95 7.33 1.79 5.26
CA PRO A 95 7.74 0.91 6.35
C PRO A 95 8.27 1.63 7.60
N GLY A 96 8.54 2.94 7.52
CA GLY A 96 9.21 3.75 8.55
C GLY A 96 8.67 3.62 9.99
N PRO A 97 7.34 3.59 10.23
CA PRO A 97 6.79 3.53 11.59
C PRO A 97 6.81 2.13 12.21
N ALA A 98 7.03 1.07 11.43
CA ALA A 98 7.08 -0.29 11.94
C ALA A 98 8.49 -0.63 12.42
N THR A 99 8.61 -1.11 13.66
CA THR A 99 9.86 -1.62 14.21
C THR A 99 9.66 -3.05 14.71
N PRO A 100 10.66 -3.94 14.60
CA PRO A 100 10.52 -5.35 14.99
C PRO A 100 10.03 -5.55 16.43
N SER A 101 10.37 -4.65 17.35
CA SER A 101 10.01 -4.69 18.76
C SER A 101 8.97 -3.63 19.17
N GLY A 102 8.46 -2.84 18.23
CA GLY A 102 7.52 -1.75 18.51
C GLY A 102 6.08 -2.22 18.75
N PRO A 103 5.13 -1.30 18.93
CA PRO A 103 3.70 -1.62 18.97
C PRO A 103 3.08 -1.82 17.57
N VAL A 104 3.78 -1.40 16.51
CA VAL A 104 3.32 -1.52 15.12
C VAL A 104 4.00 -2.72 14.46
N ARG A 105 3.20 -3.67 13.98
CA ARG A 105 3.65 -4.78 13.11
C ARG A 105 3.33 -4.43 11.66
N ALA A 106 4.24 -4.75 10.76
CA ALA A 106 4.03 -4.52 9.32
C ALA A 106 4.56 -5.69 8.49
N VAL A 107 3.99 -5.81 7.31
CA VAL A 107 4.34 -6.79 6.29
C VAL A 107 4.02 -6.20 4.92
N PHE A 108 4.92 -6.40 3.95
CA PHE A 108 4.70 -5.92 2.59
C PHE A 108 4.45 -7.10 1.65
N LEU A 109 3.41 -6.99 0.84
CA LEU A 109 3.11 -7.97 -0.20
C LEU A 109 3.71 -7.51 -1.54
N HIS A 110 4.61 -8.29 -2.11
CA HIS A 110 5.27 -7.94 -3.37
C HIS A 110 5.25 -9.09 -4.38
N GLU A 111 4.61 -8.85 -5.52
CA GLU A 111 4.68 -9.70 -6.71
C GLU A 111 5.60 -9.03 -7.74
N ASP A 112 6.65 -9.75 -8.13
CA ASP A 112 7.67 -9.23 -9.04
C ASP A 112 7.44 -9.63 -10.51
N ASP A 113 6.48 -10.53 -10.74
CA ASP A 113 6.09 -11.02 -12.06
C ASP A 113 5.08 -10.07 -12.73
N GLU A 114 5.57 -9.22 -13.63
CA GLU A 114 4.77 -8.27 -14.40
C GLU A 114 3.66 -8.92 -15.23
N ALA A 115 3.89 -10.13 -15.77
CA ALA A 115 2.87 -10.84 -16.54
C ALA A 115 1.74 -11.29 -15.61
N GLN A 116 2.08 -11.78 -14.41
CA GLN A 116 1.09 -12.10 -13.39
C GLN A 116 0.32 -10.87 -12.91
N VAL A 117 1.00 -9.73 -12.71
CA VAL A 117 0.35 -8.45 -12.34
C VAL A 117 -0.65 -8.04 -13.42
N THR A 118 -0.23 -8.10 -14.69
CA THR A 118 -1.07 -7.78 -15.85
C THR A 118 -2.29 -8.70 -15.90
N ALA A 119 -2.10 -10.00 -15.75
CA ALA A 119 -3.19 -10.99 -15.75
C ALA A 119 -4.18 -10.75 -14.60
N ASN A 120 -3.71 -10.30 -13.43
CA ASN A 120 -4.57 -9.95 -12.31
C ASN A 120 -5.44 -8.71 -12.63
N TYR A 121 -4.86 -7.68 -13.24
CA TYR A 121 -5.63 -6.50 -13.64
C TYR A 121 -6.64 -6.80 -14.73
N LEU A 122 -6.27 -7.55 -15.77
CA LEU A 122 -7.21 -7.96 -16.83
C LEU A 122 -8.36 -8.81 -16.30
N ARG A 123 -8.13 -9.63 -15.28
CA ARG A 123 -9.20 -10.42 -14.64
C ARG A 123 -10.16 -9.55 -13.81
N ARG A 124 -9.63 -8.54 -13.12
CA ARG A 124 -10.41 -7.64 -12.27
C ARG A 124 -11.16 -6.58 -13.08
N GLU A 125 -10.55 -6.11 -14.15
CA GLU A 125 -10.98 -4.97 -14.96
C GLU A 125 -10.82 -5.30 -16.46
N PRO A 126 -11.58 -6.28 -17.00
CA PRO A 126 -11.41 -6.74 -18.38
C PRO A 126 -11.66 -5.64 -19.42
N GLU A 127 -12.57 -4.72 -19.11
CA GLU A 127 -12.98 -3.63 -20.00
C GLU A 127 -12.07 -2.39 -19.92
N ALA A 128 -11.08 -2.36 -19.03
CA ALA A 128 -10.22 -1.20 -18.81
C ALA A 128 -9.06 -1.07 -19.83
N GLY A 129 -9.06 -1.88 -20.89
CA GLY A 129 -8.07 -1.86 -21.96
C GLY A 129 -6.70 -2.42 -21.55
N PRO A 130 -5.61 -2.05 -22.26
CA PRO A 130 -4.28 -2.61 -22.01
C PRO A 130 -3.73 -2.28 -20.60
N GLN A 131 -3.45 -3.33 -19.81
CA GLN A 131 -3.00 -3.19 -18.41
C GLN A 131 -1.48 -3.25 -18.21
N ARG A 132 -0.70 -3.53 -19.26
CA ARG A 132 0.76 -3.74 -19.14
C ARG A 132 1.50 -2.55 -18.54
N HIS A 133 1.12 -1.34 -18.95
CA HIS A 133 1.73 -0.11 -18.44
C HIS A 133 1.53 0.03 -16.92
N ARG A 134 0.28 -0.09 -16.46
CA ARG A 134 -0.06 -0.04 -15.02
C ARG A 134 0.60 -1.17 -14.24
N ALA A 135 0.67 -2.36 -14.82
CA ALA A 135 1.35 -3.51 -14.22
C ALA A 135 2.85 -3.23 -14.02
N ARG A 136 3.53 -2.66 -15.03
CA ARG A 136 4.93 -2.26 -14.93
C ARG A 136 5.16 -1.25 -13.81
N VAL A 137 4.34 -0.19 -13.74
CA VAL A 137 4.39 0.81 -12.66
C VAL A 137 4.28 0.13 -11.30
N SER A 138 3.31 -0.77 -11.14
CA SER A 138 3.04 -1.45 -9.86
C SER A 138 4.16 -2.38 -9.43
N VAL A 139 4.82 -3.06 -10.38
CA VAL A 139 6.01 -3.88 -10.09
C VAL A 139 7.18 -3.00 -9.67
N LEU A 140 7.46 -1.92 -10.40
CA LEU A 140 8.56 -1.02 -10.09
C LEU A 140 8.38 -0.34 -8.72
N TYR A 141 7.19 0.19 -8.44
CA TYR A 141 6.87 0.77 -7.15
C TYR A 141 6.92 -0.28 -6.03
N GLY A 142 6.39 -1.49 -6.28
CA GLY A 142 6.48 -2.61 -5.36
C GLY A 142 7.91 -3.03 -5.04
N ARG A 143 8.82 -3.04 -6.02
CA ARG A 143 10.26 -3.32 -5.81
C ARG A 143 10.89 -2.28 -4.90
N TRP A 144 10.59 -1.01 -5.14
CA TRP A 144 11.08 0.09 -4.31
C TRP A 144 10.58 -0.05 -2.86
N LEU A 145 9.28 -0.30 -2.65
CA LEU A 145 8.71 -0.55 -1.33
C LEU A 145 9.34 -1.78 -0.66
N ALA A 146 9.52 -2.87 -1.39
CA ALA A 146 10.13 -4.09 -0.88
C ALA A 146 11.60 -3.87 -0.46
N ALA A 147 12.36 -3.03 -1.19
CA ALA A 147 13.71 -2.66 -0.79
C ALA A 147 13.69 -1.83 0.51
N ARG A 148 12.84 -0.80 0.59
CA ARG A 148 12.66 0.03 1.80
C ARG A 148 12.26 -0.82 3.01
N ALA A 149 11.32 -1.75 2.84
CA ALA A 149 10.84 -2.64 3.89
C ALA A 149 11.98 -3.51 4.44
N ARG A 150 12.78 -4.12 3.56
CA ARG A 150 13.95 -4.91 3.97
C ARG A 150 14.98 -4.07 4.73
N THR A 151 15.27 -2.85 4.26
CA THR A 151 16.16 -1.92 4.98
C THR A 151 15.66 -1.57 6.39
N ALA A 152 14.33 -1.50 6.57
CA ALA A 152 13.69 -1.25 7.86
C ALA A 152 13.52 -2.52 8.73
N GLY A 153 13.96 -3.70 8.24
CA GLY A 153 13.76 -4.98 8.95
C GLY A 153 12.31 -5.49 8.92
N VAL A 154 11.48 -4.97 8.01
CA VAL A 154 10.08 -5.39 7.81
C VAL A 154 10.02 -6.52 6.78
N SER A 155 9.25 -7.58 7.10
CA SER A 155 9.07 -8.75 6.25
C SER A 155 8.39 -8.40 4.92
N VAL A 156 8.92 -8.96 3.83
CA VAL A 156 8.31 -8.91 2.49
C VAL A 156 7.88 -10.30 2.07
N VAL A 157 6.59 -10.49 1.82
CA VAL A 157 5.97 -11.78 1.50
C VAL A 157 5.50 -11.79 0.05
N ALA A 158 5.89 -12.82 -0.70
CA ALA A 158 5.36 -13.06 -2.04
C ALA A 158 3.86 -13.44 -1.97
N PRO A 159 2.96 -12.83 -2.76
CA PRO A 159 1.53 -13.11 -2.71
C PRO A 159 1.14 -14.55 -3.08
N ARG A 160 1.97 -15.26 -3.85
CA ARG A 160 1.69 -16.62 -4.32
C ARG A 160 2.44 -17.67 -3.51
N PRO A 161 1.85 -18.86 -3.27
CA PRO A 161 0.45 -19.22 -3.58
C PRO A 161 -0.55 -18.40 -2.74
N TRP A 162 -1.76 -18.20 -3.25
CA TRP A 162 -2.76 -17.30 -2.63
C TRP A 162 -3.50 -17.98 -1.49
N GLU A 163 -3.61 -19.30 -1.55
CA GLU A 163 -4.41 -20.15 -0.67
C GLU A 163 -3.92 -20.09 0.77
N ASP A 164 -2.61 -19.98 0.98
CA ASP A 164 -1.95 -19.92 2.29
C ASP A 164 -1.44 -18.52 2.66
N LEU A 165 -1.69 -17.50 1.82
CA LEU A 165 -1.08 -16.18 1.93
C LEU A 165 -1.35 -15.55 3.30
N THR A 166 -2.58 -15.63 3.81
CA THR A 166 -2.93 -15.10 5.13
C THR A 166 -2.11 -15.76 6.25
N GLY A 167 -1.87 -17.07 6.14
CA GLY A 167 -1.06 -17.81 7.11
C GLY A 167 0.40 -17.37 7.09
N ARG A 168 1.00 -17.28 5.90
CA ARG A 168 2.39 -16.80 5.73
C ARG A 168 2.57 -15.35 6.19
N VAL A 169 1.54 -14.53 6.02
CA VAL A 169 1.55 -13.14 6.52
C VAL A 169 1.49 -13.10 8.05
N ALA A 170 0.63 -13.89 8.69
CA ALA A 170 0.55 -13.97 10.15
C ALA A 170 1.88 -14.46 10.76
N GLU A 171 2.46 -15.51 10.18
CA GLU A 171 3.79 -16.03 10.56
C GLU A 171 4.88 -14.96 10.44
N ALA A 172 4.91 -14.23 9.31
CA ALA A 172 5.90 -13.18 9.08
C ALA A 172 5.79 -11.97 10.04
N MET A 173 4.63 -11.79 10.67
CA MET A 173 4.40 -10.78 11.71
C MET A 173 4.56 -11.33 13.14
N GLY A 174 4.71 -12.65 13.31
CA GLY A 174 4.85 -13.32 14.60
C GLY A 174 3.54 -13.42 15.40
N VAL A 175 2.39 -13.57 14.74
CA VAL A 175 1.03 -13.58 15.34
C VAL A 175 0.10 -14.68 14.79
#